data_AF-A0A529XTI5-F1
#
_entry.id   AF-A0A529XTI5-F1
#
_cell.length_a   1.000
_cell.length_b   1.000
_cell.length_c   1.000
_cell.angle_alpha   90.00
_cell.angle_beta   90.00
_cell.angle_gamma   90.00
#
_symmetry.space_group_name_H-M   'P 1'
#
loop_
_entity.id
_entity.type
_entity.pdbx_description
1 polymer ?
#
loop_
_entity_poly.entity_id
_entity_poly.type
_entity_poly.pdbx_seq_one_letter_code
_entity_poly.pdbx_strand_id
1 'polypeptide(L)'
;MMAHVNSGEIVIFGDLKTSLVMQFRHKHSSAITARMAKNDPTFLTRLPPDLLKQIKISAAENGRSMNAEIVARLRRSYSDDDEDRQRTVRLLSEAIAIMDQGSR
;
A
#
# COMPACT_ATOMS: atom_id res chain seq x y z
N MET A 1 12.06 -34.86 38.00
CA MET A 1 10.59 -34.75 38.01
C MET A 1 10.21 -33.58 38.89
N MET A 2 9.91 -32.44 38.28
CA MET A 2 9.19 -31.30 38.86
C MET A 2 8.50 -30.65 37.68
N ALA A 3 7.17 -30.75 37.63
CA ALA A 3 6.35 -30.24 36.56
C ALA A 3 5.96 -28.80 36.89
N HIS A 4 6.31 -27.87 36.00
CA HIS A 4 5.66 -26.57 35.96
C HIS A 4 4.98 -26.46 34.60
N VAL A 5 3.66 -26.56 34.62
CA VAL A 5 2.80 -26.38 33.44
C VAL A 5 2.32 -24.93 33.50
N ASN A 6 2.65 -24.13 32.50
CA ASN A 6 1.90 -22.91 32.24
C ASN A 6 1.60 -22.83 30.74
N SER A 7 0.39 -22.38 30.47
CA SER A 7 -0.39 -22.52 29.25
C SER A 7 0.33 -22.29 27.92
N GLY A 8 0.12 -23.23 26.99
CA GLY A 8 -0.12 -22.89 25.59
C GLY A 8 1.10 -22.88 24.67
N GLU A 9 1.68 -24.05 24.41
CA GLU A 9 2.02 -24.51 23.05
C GLU A 9 2.68 -25.90 23.13
N ILE A 10 2.05 -26.89 22.49
CA ILE A 10 2.70 -28.18 22.20
C ILE A 10 3.40 -28.00 20.87
N VAL A 11 4.73 -27.86 20.87
CA VAL A 11 5.54 -27.93 19.66
C VAL A 11 6.26 -29.28 19.65
N ILE A 12 5.83 -30.16 18.75
CA ILE A 12 6.44 -31.47 18.50
C ILE A 12 7.88 -31.24 18.06
N PHE A 13 8.86 -31.79 18.79
CA PHE A 13 10.26 -31.82 18.37
C PHE A 13 10.44 -32.89 17.28
N GLY A 14 10.26 -32.48 16.03
CA GLY A 14 10.66 -33.21 14.83
C GLY A 14 11.99 -32.70 14.31
N ASP A 15 13.02 -33.48 14.56
CA ASP A 15 14.36 -33.51 13.96
C ASP A 15 15.26 -32.26 13.95
N LEU A 16 16.48 -32.49 14.42
CA LEU A 16 17.50 -31.53 14.76
C LEU A 16 18.44 -31.35 13.56
N LYS A 17 18.08 -30.48 12.61
CA LYS A 17 19.00 -29.88 11.62
C LYS A 17 18.20 -28.96 10.70
N THR A 18 18.37 -27.65 10.82
CA THR A 18 18.59 -26.69 9.70
C THR A 18 18.54 -25.25 10.23
N SER A 19 19.65 -24.55 10.00
CA SER A 19 19.81 -23.10 9.92
C SER A 19 19.78 -22.24 11.19
N LEU A 20 21.00 -22.12 11.72
CA LEU A 20 21.67 -20.92 12.22
C LEU A 20 21.30 -19.60 11.48
N VAL A 21 20.05 -19.12 11.56
CA VAL A 21 19.70 -17.72 11.17
C VAL A 21 18.54 -17.20 12.03
N MET A 22 18.61 -17.35 13.36
CA MET A 22 17.56 -16.78 14.21
C MET A 22 18.06 -16.43 15.62
N GLN A 23 19.15 -15.68 15.72
CA GLN A 23 19.68 -15.22 17.01
C GLN A 23 19.86 -13.70 17.16
N PHE A 24 19.35 -12.88 16.23
CA PHE A 24 19.39 -11.42 16.37
C PHE A 24 18.03 -10.77 16.17
N ARG A 25 17.09 -10.98 17.12
CA ARG A 25 15.98 -10.03 17.27
C ARG A 25 15.32 -10.04 18.63
N HIS A 26 16.08 -9.77 19.68
CA HIS A 26 15.50 -9.40 20.97
C HIS A 26 16.06 -8.05 21.45
N LYS A 27 15.12 -7.11 21.68
CA LYS A 27 15.21 -5.92 22.55
C LYS A 27 15.64 -4.55 21.99
N HIS A 28 15.72 -4.31 20.68
CA HIS A 28 15.92 -2.93 20.14
C HIS A 28 14.82 -2.39 19.20
N SER A 29 13.79 -3.17 18.85
CA SER A 29 12.74 -2.72 17.90
C SER A 29 11.57 -1.95 18.52
N SER A 30 11.50 -1.72 19.83
CA SER A 30 10.33 -1.05 20.43
C SER A 30 10.34 0.47 20.27
N ALA A 31 11.51 1.11 20.22
CA ALA A 31 11.62 2.58 20.12
C ALA A 31 11.41 3.11 18.70
N ILE A 32 11.74 2.33 17.66
CA ILE A 32 11.55 2.73 16.25
C ILE A 32 10.06 2.66 15.88
N THR A 33 9.33 1.66 16.38
CA THR A 33 7.88 1.53 16.14
C THR A 33 7.08 2.62 16.85
N ALA A 34 7.47 3.03 18.08
CA ALA A 34 6.75 4.07 18.83
C ALA A 34 6.88 5.48 18.22
N ARG A 35 8.00 5.80 17.55
CA ARG A 35 8.24 7.12 16.93
C ARG A 35 7.41 7.36 15.66
N MET A 36 6.85 6.32 15.06
CA MET A 36 5.99 6.38 13.88
C MET A 36 4.49 6.49 14.20
N ALA A 37 4.12 6.73 15.47
CA ALA A 37 2.79 7.21 15.84
C ALA A 37 2.63 8.67 15.38
N LYS A 38 2.72 8.88 14.07
CA LYS A 38 2.35 10.10 13.37
C LYS A 38 0.83 10.22 13.52
N ASN A 39 0.32 11.42 13.76
CA ASN A 39 -1.08 11.75 14.04
C ASN A 39 -2.11 11.35 12.94
N ASP A 40 -1.73 10.49 11.99
CA ASP A 40 -2.56 10.08 10.87
C ASP A 40 -3.39 8.84 11.25
N PRO A 41 -4.73 8.89 11.12
CA PRO A 41 -5.59 7.75 11.42
C PRO A 41 -5.26 6.57 10.49
N THR A 42 -5.15 5.38 11.08
CA THR A 42 -4.94 4.13 10.34
C THR A 42 -6.26 3.35 10.27
N PHE A 43 -6.55 2.74 9.11
CA PHE A 43 -7.69 1.85 8.95
C PHE A 43 -7.26 0.53 8.31
N LEU A 44 -7.89 -0.57 8.72
CA LEU A 44 -7.62 -1.90 8.19
C LEU A 44 -8.67 -2.23 7.12
N THR A 45 -8.22 -2.60 5.92
CA THR A 45 -9.12 -2.98 4.81
C THR A 45 -8.71 -4.31 4.22
N ARG A 46 -9.70 -5.16 3.90
CA ARG A 46 -9.48 -6.40 3.15
C ARG A 46 -9.44 -6.08 1.66
N LEU A 47 -8.33 -6.41 1.02
CA LEU A 47 -8.17 -6.24 -0.42
C LEU A 47 -8.32 -7.60 -1.12
N PRO A 48 -9.08 -7.69 -2.23
CA PRO A 48 -9.02 -8.84 -3.12
C PRO A 48 -7.58 -9.10 -3.58
N PRO A 49 -7.19 -10.37 -3.82
CA PRO A 49 -5.81 -10.73 -4.16
C PRO A 49 -5.33 -10.04 -5.43
N ASP A 50 -6.20 -9.91 -6.43
CA ASP A 50 -5.88 -9.27 -7.70
C ASP A 50 -5.59 -7.78 -7.54
N LEU A 51 -6.37 -7.10 -6.69
CA LEU A 51 -6.16 -5.69 -6.39
C LEU A 51 -4.84 -5.47 -5.65
N LEU A 52 -4.52 -6.34 -4.68
CA LEU A 52 -3.23 -6.28 -3.98
C LEU A 52 -2.05 -6.41 -4.96
N LYS A 53 -2.16 -7.34 -5.93
CA LYS A 53 -1.13 -7.53 -6.96
C LYS A 53 -0.95 -6.26 -7.81
N GLN A 54 -2.06 -5.67 -8.27
CA GLN A 54 -2.02 -4.44 -9.06
C GLN A 54 -1.39 -3.28 -8.30
N ILE A 55 -1.73 -3.11 -7.02
CA ILE A 55 -1.14 -2.05 -6.18
C ILE A 55 0.36 -2.26 -6.02
N LYS A 56 0.83 -3.50 -5.80
CA LYS A 56 2.27 -3.80 -5.69
C LYS A 56 3.04 -3.44 -6.95
N ILE A 57 2.50 -3.77 -8.13
CA ILE A 57 3.12 -3.45 -9.42
C ILE A 57 3.17 -1.93 -9.59
N SER A 58 2.04 -1.23 -9.44
CA SER A 58 1.97 0.23 -9.58
C SER A 58 2.90 0.96 -8.60
N ALA A 59 3.01 0.47 -7.36
CA ALA A 59 3.91 1.05 -6.38
C ALA A 59 5.38 0.91 -6.80
N ALA A 60 5.77 -0.26 -7.33
CA ALA A 60 7.12 -0.49 -7.83
C ALA A 60 7.43 0.38 -9.06
N GLU A 61 6.51 0.47 -10.02
CA GLU A 61 6.64 1.29 -11.23
C GLU A 61 6.79 2.78 -10.88
N ASN A 62 6.04 3.27 -9.89
CA ASN A 62 6.09 4.66 -9.46
C ASN A 62 7.22 4.95 -8.44
N GLY A 63 8.02 3.95 -8.06
CA GLY A 63 9.08 4.11 -7.05
C GLY A 63 8.55 4.49 -5.65
N ARG A 64 7.34 4.05 -5.31
CA ARG A 64 6.64 4.38 -4.05
C ARG A 64 6.48 3.15 -3.16
N SER A 65 6.30 3.40 -1.86
CA SER A 65 5.77 2.37 -0.98
C SER A 65 4.31 2.06 -1.33
N MET A 66 3.86 0.86 -0.99
CA MET A 66 2.47 0.44 -1.23
C MET A 66 1.46 1.42 -0.59
N ASN A 67 1.72 1.88 0.64
CA ASN A 67 0.87 2.86 1.31
C ASN A 67 0.88 4.22 0.61
N ALA A 68 2.04 4.70 0.17
CA ALA A 68 2.13 5.98 -0.54
C ALA A 68 1.37 5.93 -1.88
N GLU A 69 1.42 4.80 -2.58
CA GLU A 69 0.66 4.60 -3.81
C GLU A 69 -0.86 4.56 -3.57
N ILE A 70 -1.31 3.86 -2.52
CA ILE A 70 -2.73 3.83 -2.13
C ILE A 70 -3.22 5.24 -1.82
N VAL A 71 -2.48 6.00 -1.00
CA VAL A 71 -2.84 7.38 -0.65
C VAL A 71 -2.86 8.28 -1.89
N ALA A 72 -1.89 8.15 -2.79
CA ALA A 72 -1.87 8.92 -4.03
C ALA A 72 -3.09 8.65 -4.91
N ARG A 73 -3.48 7.36 -5.07
CA ARG A 73 -4.66 6.97 -5.83
C ARG A 73 -5.95 7.48 -5.20
N LEU A 74 -6.10 7.38 -3.88
CA LEU A 74 -7.26 7.90 -3.15
C LEU A 74 -7.35 9.43 -3.27
N ARG A 75 -6.24 10.15 -3.08
CA ARG A 75 -6.23 11.61 -3.26
C ARG A 75 -6.68 12.01 -4.66
N ARG A 76 -6.18 11.30 -5.67
CA ARG A 76 -6.57 11.55 -7.06
C ARG A 76 -8.07 11.33 -7.28
N SER A 77 -8.68 10.32 -6.66
CA SER A 77 -10.12 10.07 -6.82
C SER A 77 -11.03 11.11 -6.15
N TYR A 78 -10.47 11.96 -5.27
CA TYR A 78 -11.20 13.05 -4.61
C TYR A 78 -10.76 14.44 -5.10
N SER A 79 -9.86 14.52 -6.09
CA SER A 79 -9.40 15.80 -6.63
C SER A 79 -10.37 16.25 -7.72
N ASP A 80 -10.81 17.51 -7.68
CA ASP A 80 -11.66 18.15 -8.69
C ASP A 80 -11.04 18.17 -10.10
N ASP A 81 -9.74 17.81 -10.19
CA ASP A 81 -9.00 17.53 -11.41
C ASP A 81 -9.74 16.60 -12.38
N ASP A 82 -10.59 15.69 -11.93
CA ASP A 82 -11.35 14.84 -12.86
C ASP A 82 -12.51 15.59 -13.53
N GLU A 83 -13.15 16.55 -12.87
CA GLU A 83 -14.14 17.44 -13.49
C GLU A 83 -13.45 18.49 -14.38
N ASP A 84 -12.37 19.09 -13.89
CA ASP A 84 -11.60 20.07 -14.64
C ASP A 84 -10.96 19.43 -15.88
N ARG A 85 -10.41 18.22 -15.78
CA ARG A 85 -9.90 17.45 -16.93
C ARG A 85 -11.01 17.14 -17.93
N GLN A 86 -12.20 16.75 -17.47
CA GLN A 86 -13.35 16.53 -18.37
C GLN A 86 -13.75 17.83 -19.07
N ARG A 87 -13.75 18.95 -18.35
CA ARG A 87 -14.03 20.27 -18.92
C ARG A 87 -12.99 20.68 -19.97
N THR A 88 -11.70 20.49 -19.68
CA THR A 88 -10.61 20.75 -20.64
C THR A 88 -10.77 19.92 -21.91
N VAL A 89 -11.06 18.62 -21.79
CA VAL A 89 -11.27 17.74 -22.96
C VAL A 89 -12.43 18.22 -23.82
N ARG A 90 -13.53 18.67 -23.22
CA ARG A 90 -14.69 19.23 -23.95
C ARG A 90 -14.30 20.50 -24.71
N LEU A 91 -13.65 21.44 -24.05
CA LEU A 91 -13.23 22.71 -24.67
C LEU A 91 -12.24 22.50 -25.82
N LEU A 92 -11.29 21.57 -25.67
CA LEU A 92 -10.36 21.22 -26.74
C LEU A 92 -11.08 20.59 -27.94
N SER A 93 -12.07 19.73 -27.71
CA SER A 93 -12.86 19.12 -28.77
C SER A 93 -13.68 20.16 -29.54
N GLU A 94 -14.25 21.13 -28.84
CA GLU A 94 -14.99 22.25 -29.43
C GLU A 94 -14.07 23.15 -30.27
N ALA A 95 -12.90 23.51 -29.75
CA ALA A 95 -11.93 24.32 -30.48
C ALA A 95 -11.46 23.64 -31.79
N ILE A 96 -11.24 22.32 -31.76
CA ILE A 96 -10.89 21.54 -32.96
C ILE A 96 -12.02 21.58 -34.00
N ALA A 97 -13.28 21.44 -33.58
CA ALA A 97 -14.41 21.50 -34.48
C ALA A 97 -14.54 22.88 -35.17
N ILE A 98 -14.26 23.97 -34.45
CA ILE A 98 -14.27 25.33 -35.02
C ILE A 98 -13.14 25.48 -36.04
N MET A 99 -11.93 24.98 -35.76
CA MET A 99 -10.80 25.05 -36.70
C MET A 99 -11.06 24.25 -37.98
N ASP A 100 -11.70 23.09 -37.89
CA ASP A 100 -12.04 22.25 -39.06
C ASP A 100 -13.07 22.94 -39.98
N GLN A 101 -14.02 23.70 -39.40
CA GLN A 101 -15.01 24.46 -40.15
C GLN A 101 -14.41 25.66 -40.90
N GLY A 102 -13.33 26.27 -40.37
CA GLY A 102 -12.64 27.41 -41.00
C GLY A 102 -11.66 27.04 -42.13
N SER A 103 -11.44 25.74 -42.37
CA SER A 103 -10.52 25.24 -43.41
C SER A 103 -11.24 24.82 -44.72
N ARG A 104 -12.55 25.05 -44.82
CA ARG A 104 -13.37 24.90 -46.05
C ARG A 104 -13.66 26.27 -46.67
#